data_AF-A0A2R6NJG1-F1
#
_entry.id   AF-A0A2R6NJG1-F1
#
_cell.length_a   1.000
_cell.length_b   1.000
_cell.length_c   1.000
_cell.angle_alpha   90.00
_cell.angle_beta   90.00
_cell.angle_gamma   90.00
#
_symmetry.space_group_name_H-M   'P 1'
#
loop_
_entity.id
_entity.type
_entity.pdbx_description
1 polymer ?
#
loop_
_entity_poly.entity_id
_entity_poly.type
_entity_poly.pdbx_seq_one_letter_code
_entity_poly.pdbx_strand_id
1 'polypeptide(L)'
;MLYTLHELSSTLTQQIIPSPPNGTTPLLANLSILPPTYPSGSDFHAGEILMTEASPKFAKPYIYVSNRNTGNVDPRGDTIAIFELEPELRLVKQFYTGLEQIRGMQLGGPEDEFLIAAGVAGSAGTLMLKRVSGGADLEIVAQNTEIAQRSSFVWLP
;
A
#
# COMPACT_ATOMS: atom_id res chain seq x y z
N MET A 1 -14.76 -11.46 0.08
CA MET A 1 -14.86 -9.98 0.00
C MET A 1 -14.06 -9.53 -1.21
N LEU A 2 -14.49 -8.49 -1.93
CA LEU A 2 -13.70 -7.86 -2.98
C LEU A 2 -13.19 -6.51 -2.48
N TYR A 3 -11.89 -6.29 -2.60
CA TYR A 3 -11.24 -5.01 -2.40
C TYR A 3 -10.74 -4.51 -3.75
N THR A 4 -11.16 -3.32 -4.12
CA THR A 4 -10.77 -2.70 -5.39
C THR A 4 -10.06 -1.40 -5.11
N LEU A 5 -8.85 -1.30 -5.63
CA LEU A 5 -8.06 -0.07 -5.62
C LEU A 5 -8.31 0.67 -6.94
N HIS A 6 -8.78 1.91 -6.85
CA HIS A 6 -9.10 2.73 -8.01
C HIS A 6 -7.97 3.71 -8.28
N GLU A 7 -7.26 3.51 -9.40
CA GLU A 7 -6.09 4.31 -9.79
C GLU A 7 -6.38 5.80 -9.81
N LEU A 8 -7.36 6.23 -10.61
CA LEU A 8 -7.61 7.64 -10.90
C LEU A 8 -8.35 8.39 -9.78
N SER A 9 -9.14 7.69 -8.96
CA SER A 9 -9.81 8.31 -7.81
C SER A 9 -8.98 8.24 -6.53
N SER A 10 -7.88 7.47 -6.51
CA SER A 10 -7.09 7.24 -5.30
C SER A 10 -7.97 6.79 -4.12
N THR A 11 -8.81 5.78 -4.38
CA THR A 11 -9.69 5.21 -3.35
C THR A 11 -9.59 3.69 -3.28
N LEU A 12 -9.74 3.16 -2.07
CA LEU A 12 -9.92 1.74 -1.80
C LEU A 12 -11.39 1.49 -1.46
N THR A 13 -12.03 0.59 -2.22
CA THR A 13 -13.42 0.19 -1.99
C THR A 13 -13.53 -1.24 -1.50
N GLN A 14 -14.54 -1.51 -0.66
CA GLN A 14 -14.91 -2.84 -0.17
C GLN A 14 -16.33 -3.18 -0.63
N GLN A 15 -16.52 -4.36 -1.21
CA GLN A 15 -17.85 -4.87 -1.59
C GLN A 15 -17.93 -6.38 -1.49
N ILE A 16 -19.14 -6.92 -1.28
CA ILE A 16 -19.37 -8.36 -1.28
C ILE A 16 -19.22 -8.88 -2.71
N ILE A 17 -18.67 -10.08 -2.90
CA ILE A 17 -18.72 -10.71 -4.23
C ILE A 17 -20.19 -11.13 -4.46
N PRO A 18 -20.89 -10.59 -5.47
CA PRO A 18 -22.31 -10.84 -5.64
C PRO A 18 -22.59 -12.33 -5.86
N SER A 19 -23.68 -12.83 -5.26
CA SER A 19 -24.13 -14.20 -5.48
C SER A 19 -24.93 -14.30 -6.79
N PRO A 20 -24.72 -15.35 -7.61
CA PRO A 20 -25.57 -15.60 -8.77
C PRO A 20 -27.08 -15.71 -8.39
N PRO A 21 -28.02 -15.39 -9.29
CA PRO A 21 -27.83 -14.86 -10.65
C PRO A 21 -27.70 -13.33 -10.72
N ASN A 22 -27.95 -12.63 -9.60
CA ASN A 22 -27.99 -11.17 -9.55
C ASN A 22 -26.58 -10.62 -9.31
N GLY A 23 -25.96 -10.09 -10.35
CA GLY A 23 -24.57 -9.59 -10.31
C GLY A 23 -24.37 -8.25 -9.59
N THR A 24 -25.29 -7.80 -8.73
CA THR A 24 -25.19 -6.53 -8.02
C THR A 24 -24.94 -6.72 -6.53
N THR A 25 -24.07 -5.89 -5.98
CA THR A 25 -23.74 -5.82 -4.54
C THR A 25 -23.73 -4.35 -4.11
N PRO A 26 -24.16 -4.01 -2.89
CA PRO A 26 -23.89 -2.70 -2.33
C PRO A 26 -22.38 -2.50 -2.09
N LEU A 27 -21.97 -1.23 -2.14
CA LEU A 27 -20.65 -0.77 -1.69
C LEU A 27 -20.67 -0.70 -0.16
N LEU A 28 -19.71 -1.36 0.49
CA LEU A 28 -19.60 -1.38 1.96
C LEU A 28 -18.72 -0.24 2.48
N ALA A 29 -17.63 0.06 1.77
CA ALA A 29 -16.72 1.14 2.12
C ALA A 29 -16.11 1.79 0.88
N ASN A 30 -15.76 3.07 0.98
CA ASN A 30 -15.02 3.86 -0.01
C ASN A 30 -14.11 4.83 0.72
N LEU A 31 -12.82 4.52 0.79
CA LEU A 31 -11.86 5.26 1.59
C LEU A 31 -10.77 5.85 0.70
N SER A 32 -10.37 7.09 0.99
CA SER A 32 -9.25 7.74 0.32
C SER A 32 -7.92 7.10 0.71
N ILE A 33 -7.01 6.96 -0.25
CA ILE A 33 -5.60 6.61 -0.03
C ILE A 33 -4.69 7.82 -0.11
N LEU A 34 -5.25 9.04 -0.21
CA LEU A 34 -4.45 10.26 -0.24
C LEU A 34 -3.73 10.47 1.10
N PRO A 35 -2.47 10.94 1.10
CA PRO A 35 -1.79 11.34 2.32
C PRO A 35 -2.60 12.42 3.07
N PRO A 36 -2.50 12.50 4.41
CA PRO A 36 -3.22 13.52 5.17
C PRO A 36 -2.73 14.95 4.86
N THR A 37 -1.49 15.09 4.37
CA THR A 37 -0.89 16.35 3.95
C THR A 37 -0.03 16.12 2.71
N TYR A 38 -0.12 16.99 1.72
CA TYR A 38 0.66 16.92 0.48
C TYR A 38 0.74 18.29 -0.19
N PRO A 39 1.73 18.55 -1.07
CA PRO A 39 1.86 19.82 -1.77
C PRO A 39 0.67 20.12 -2.68
N SER A 40 0.30 21.40 -2.80
CA SER A 40 -0.65 21.85 -3.83
C SER A 40 -0.12 21.50 -5.21
N GLY A 41 -0.99 21.05 -6.12
CA GLY A 41 -0.61 20.57 -7.45
C GLY A 41 -0.04 19.15 -7.46
N SER A 42 -0.16 18.39 -6.36
CA SER A 42 0.03 16.94 -6.40
C SER A 42 -1.01 16.29 -7.32
N ASP A 43 -0.62 15.21 -7.98
CA ASP A 43 -1.47 14.42 -8.86
C ASP A 43 -1.31 12.94 -8.46
N PHE A 44 -2.22 12.45 -7.62
CA PHE A 44 -2.10 11.12 -7.01
C PHE A 44 -2.87 10.08 -7.79
N HIS A 45 -2.19 8.97 -8.03
CA HIS A 45 -2.69 7.76 -8.66
C HIS A 45 -2.45 6.61 -7.68
N ALA A 46 -3.34 5.64 -7.62
CA ALA A 46 -3.06 4.43 -6.86
C ALA A 46 -2.06 3.53 -7.60
N GLY A 47 -1.13 2.88 -6.88
CA GLY A 47 -0.09 2.05 -7.46
C GLY A 47 -0.32 0.56 -7.25
N GLU A 48 -0.06 0.11 -6.03
CA GLU A 48 0.00 -1.31 -5.65
C GLU A 48 -0.99 -1.59 -4.52
N ILE A 49 -1.55 -2.80 -4.49
CA ILE A 49 -2.36 -3.33 -3.38
C ILE A 49 -1.81 -4.67 -2.93
N LEU A 50 -1.46 -4.78 -1.66
CA LEU A 50 -1.05 -6.03 -1.02
C LEU A 50 -1.95 -6.31 0.17
N MET A 51 -2.30 -7.57 0.38
CA MET A 51 -3.15 -8.03 1.48
C MET A 51 -2.41 -9.11 2.27
N THR A 52 -2.59 -9.09 3.58
CA THR A 52 -2.03 -10.09 4.50
C THR A 52 -3.15 -10.85 5.21
N GLU A 53 -2.92 -12.12 5.49
CA GLU A 53 -3.75 -12.91 6.40
C GLU A 53 -3.25 -12.78 7.85
N ALA A 54 -4.08 -13.20 8.80
CA ALA A 54 -3.66 -13.29 10.19
C ALA A 54 -2.66 -14.44 10.40
N SER A 55 -1.66 -14.21 11.24
CA SER A 55 -0.62 -15.18 11.61
C SER A 55 -0.35 -15.11 13.13
N PRO A 56 0.44 -16.05 13.70
CA PRO A 56 0.87 -15.97 15.10
C PRO A 56 1.56 -14.64 15.47
N LYS A 57 2.41 -14.07 14.60
CA LYS A 57 3.01 -12.74 14.83
C LYS A 57 2.06 -11.58 14.50
N PHE A 58 1.14 -11.76 13.58
CA PHE A 58 0.24 -10.73 13.07
C PHE A 58 -1.21 -11.14 13.24
N ALA A 59 -1.78 -10.94 14.42
CA ALA A 59 -3.11 -11.45 14.76
C ALA A 59 -4.26 -10.85 13.94
N LYS A 60 -4.01 -9.80 13.15
CA LYS A 60 -5.01 -9.11 12.33
C LYS A 60 -4.57 -9.03 10.88
N PRO A 61 -5.50 -9.18 9.92
CA PRO A 61 -5.23 -8.94 8.51
C PRO A 61 -5.17 -7.44 8.19
N TYR A 62 -4.25 -7.07 7.31
CA TYR A 62 -4.08 -5.70 6.82
C TYR A 62 -3.99 -5.65 5.29
N ILE A 63 -4.43 -4.54 4.71
CA ILE A 63 -4.15 -4.14 3.32
C ILE A 63 -3.15 -3.00 3.33
N TYR A 64 -2.13 -3.08 2.48
CA TYR A 64 -1.13 -2.06 2.23
C TYR A 64 -1.31 -1.56 0.81
N VAL A 65 -1.51 -0.26 0.65
CA VAL A 65 -1.75 0.38 -0.65
C VAL A 65 -0.73 1.48 -0.87
N SER A 66 -0.05 1.49 -2.01
CA SER A 66 0.77 2.64 -2.39
C SER A 66 -0.04 3.68 -3.15
N ASN A 67 0.32 4.95 -2.95
CA ASN A 67 0.02 6.01 -3.89
C ASN A 67 1.25 6.30 -4.77
N ARG A 68 0.99 7.03 -5.85
CA ARG A 68 1.96 7.49 -6.83
C ARG A 68 1.66 8.93 -7.17
N ASN A 69 2.51 9.86 -6.75
CA ASN A 69 2.38 11.26 -7.13
C ASN A 69 3.14 11.58 -8.43
N THR A 70 2.43 12.02 -9.46
CA THR A 70 3.01 12.48 -10.74
C THR A 70 3.06 14.00 -10.91
N GLY A 71 2.50 14.73 -9.95
CA GLY A 71 2.48 16.19 -9.94
C GLY A 71 3.62 16.77 -9.10
N ASN A 72 3.29 17.74 -8.26
CA ASN A 72 4.23 18.32 -7.31
C ASN A 72 4.59 17.31 -6.20
N VAL A 73 5.80 16.78 -6.26
CA VAL A 73 6.31 15.73 -5.36
C VAL A 73 6.47 16.26 -3.93
N ASP A 74 6.08 15.44 -2.95
CA ASP A 74 6.34 15.69 -1.53
C ASP A 74 7.76 15.23 -1.16
N PRO A 75 8.60 16.05 -0.51
CA PRO A 75 9.95 15.65 -0.11
C PRO A 75 9.96 14.47 0.89
N ARG A 76 8.84 14.16 1.54
CA ARG A 76 8.67 12.97 2.38
C ARG A 76 8.37 11.71 1.57
N GLY A 77 8.20 11.84 0.25
CA GLY A 77 7.87 10.76 -0.68
C GLY A 77 6.40 10.34 -0.65
N ASP A 78 6.08 9.40 -1.53
CA ASP A 78 4.80 8.71 -1.58
C ASP A 78 4.58 7.90 -0.30
N THR A 79 3.32 7.73 0.07
CA THR A 79 2.89 7.00 1.25
C THR A 79 2.46 5.56 0.93
N ILE A 80 2.60 4.69 1.92
CA ILE A 80 1.84 3.44 1.96
C ILE A 80 0.69 3.63 2.96
N ALA A 81 -0.54 3.58 2.45
CA ALA A 81 -1.76 3.58 3.22
C ALA A 81 -2.01 2.18 3.77
N ILE A 82 -2.20 2.08 5.09
CA ILE A 82 -2.39 0.82 5.80
C ILE A 82 -3.84 0.77 6.28
N PHE A 83 -4.53 -0.32 5.95
CA PHE A 83 -5.92 -0.55 6.32
C PHE A 83 -6.04 -1.81 7.16
N GLU A 84 -6.74 -1.73 8.27
CA GLU A 84 -7.22 -2.88 9.03
C GLU A 84 -8.54 -3.35 8.41
N LEU A 85 -8.74 -4.67 8.28
CA LEU A 85 -9.92 -5.21 7.58
C LEU A 85 -11.07 -5.57 8.53
N GLU A 86 -10.76 -5.81 9.80
CA GLU A 86 -11.71 -6.28 10.81
C GLU A 86 -11.79 -5.33 12.00
N PRO A 87 -12.97 -5.09 12.58
CA PRO A 87 -14.29 -5.60 12.17
C PRO A 87 -14.85 -4.95 10.90
N GLU A 88 -14.26 -3.85 10.45
CA GLU A 88 -14.61 -3.12 9.23
C GLU A 88 -13.35 -2.52 8.60
N LEU A 89 -13.41 -2.22 7.29
CA LEU A 89 -12.28 -1.59 6.59
C LEU A 89 -12.02 -0.20 7.16
N ARG A 90 -10.81 0.02 7.68
CA ARG A 90 -10.44 1.27 8.33
C ARG A 90 -9.01 1.66 8.00
N LEU A 91 -8.80 2.89 7.54
CA LEU A 91 -7.46 3.47 7.40
C LEU A 91 -6.84 3.62 8.80
N VAL A 92 -5.69 2.98 9.03
CA VAL A 92 -4.99 3.05 10.32
C VAL A 92 -3.77 3.96 10.28
N LYS A 93 -3.08 4.01 9.15
CA LYS A 93 -1.88 4.84 9.00
C LYS A 93 -1.58 5.17 7.54
N GLN A 94 -0.92 6.30 7.33
CA GLN A 94 -0.23 6.67 6.10
C GLN A 94 1.26 6.79 6.41
N PHE A 95 2.07 5.89 5.85
CA PHE A 95 3.52 5.85 6.10
C PHE A 95 4.27 6.50 4.95
N TYR A 96 4.89 7.66 5.18
CA TYR A 96 5.74 8.34 4.19
C TYR A 96 7.03 7.57 3.95
N THR A 97 7.27 7.15 2.72
CA THR A 97 8.37 6.23 2.38
C THR A 97 9.68 6.94 2.00
N GLY A 98 9.62 8.19 1.55
CA GLY A 98 10.73 8.84 0.86
C GLY A 98 10.94 8.36 -0.58
N LEU A 99 10.12 7.46 -1.10
CA LEU A 99 10.14 7.03 -2.50
C LEU A 99 9.29 7.95 -3.37
N GLU A 100 9.62 8.03 -4.66
CA GLU A 100 8.84 8.77 -5.65
C GLU A 100 8.27 7.81 -6.69
N GLN A 101 6.96 7.91 -6.90
CA GLN A 101 6.18 7.09 -7.82
C GLN A 101 6.34 5.59 -7.57
N ILE A 102 5.85 5.12 -6.41
CA ILE A 102 5.89 3.69 -6.07
C ILE A 102 5.19 2.87 -7.17
N ARG A 103 5.91 1.88 -7.70
CA ARG A 103 5.49 1.06 -8.86
C ARG A 103 5.78 -0.44 -8.72
N GLY A 104 6.12 -0.85 -7.52
CA GLY A 104 6.28 -2.24 -7.18
C GLY A 104 6.31 -2.37 -5.67
N MET A 105 5.50 -3.27 -5.16
CA MET A 105 5.55 -3.71 -3.77
C MET A 105 5.49 -5.23 -3.71
N GLN A 106 6.08 -5.82 -2.68
CA GLN A 106 5.95 -7.26 -2.45
C GLN A 106 6.10 -7.58 -0.96
N LEU A 107 5.19 -8.41 -0.44
CA LEU A 107 5.30 -8.99 0.90
C LEU A 107 6.20 -10.23 0.87
N GLY A 108 6.87 -10.51 1.99
CA GLY A 108 7.54 -11.78 2.22
C GLY A 108 8.21 -11.90 3.58
N GLY A 109 8.99 -12.97 3.73
CA GLY A 109 9.35 -13.52 5.03
C GLY A 109 8.38 -14.65 5.44
N PRO A 110 8.74 -15.47 6.44
CA PRO A 110 7.92 -16.61 6.87
C PRO A 110 6.46 -16.30 7.23
N GLU A 111 6.17 -15.09 7.68
CA GLU A 111 4.82 -14.63 8.06
C GLU A 111 4.49 -13.28 7.40
N ASP A 112 5.04 -13.03 6.21
CA ASP A 112 4.95 -11.77 5.50
C ASP A 112 5.40 -10.57 6.34
N GLU A 113 6.40 -10.74 7.22
CA GLU A 113 6.83 -9.68 8.14
C GLU A 113 7.54 -8.51 7.44
N PHE A 114 7.92 -8.66 6.18
CA PHE A 114 8.58 -7.63 5.40
C PHE A 114 7.76 -7.21 4.18
N LEU A 115 7.85 -5.93 3.84
CA LEU A 115 7.32 -5.34 2.63
C LEU A 115 8.48 -4.66 1.89
N ILE A 116 8.73 -5.08 0.66
CA ILE A 116 9.63 -4.39 -0.25
C ILE A 116 8.81 -3.38 -1.05
N ALA A 117 9.32 -2.16 -1.21
CA ALA A 117 8.70 -1.14 -2.06
C ALA A 117 9.79 -0.44 -2.89
N ALA A 118 9.46 -0.05 -4.12
CA ALA A 118 10.34 0.79 -4.92
C ALA A 118 9.60 1.84 -5.72
N GLY A 119 10.25 3.01 -5.78
CA GLY A 119 9.90 4.08 -6.71
C GLY A 119 10.58 3.88 -8.05
N VAL A 120 10.10 4.61 -9.06
CA VAL A 120 10.74 4.65 -10.40
C VAL A 120 11.06 6.05 -10.89
N ALA A 121 10.80 7.06 -10.05
CA ALA A 121 11.11 8.46 -10.32
C ALA A 121 12.15 9.00 -9.33
N GLY A 122 12.70 10.17 -9.65
CA GLY A 122 13.71 10.83 -8.82
C GLY A 122 14.96 9.98 -8.62
N SER A 123 15.56 10.08 -7.44
CA SER A 123 16.62 9.19 -6.96
C SER A 123 16.06 8.03 -6.12
N ALA A 124 14.78 7.68 -6.32
CA ALA A 124 14.10 6.68 -5.51
C ALA A 124 14.77 5.32 -5.70
N GLY A 125 14.96 4.60 -4.61
CA GLY A 125 15.57 3.28 -4.62
C GLY A 125 14.56 2.19 -4.30
N THR A 126 15.07 1.11 -3.72
CA THR A 126 14.27 0.08 -3.07
C THR A 126 14.36 0.25 -1.56
N LEU A 127 13.23 0.12 -0.88
CA LEU A 127 13.15 -0.01 0.57
C LEU A 127 12.76 -1.43 0.93
N MET A 128 13.35 -1.91 2.02
CA MET A 128 12.82 -3.04 2.78
C MET A 128 12.23 -2.46 4.05
N LEU A 129 10.94 -2.70 4.24
CA LEU A 129 10.16 -2.28 5.39
C LEU A 129 9.82 -3.50 6.23
N LYS A 130 9.83 -3.36 7.55
CA LYS A 130 9.34 -4.37 8.48
C LYS A 130 7.95 -3.95 8.98
N ARG A 131 7.00 -4.89 8.96
CA ARG A 131 5.70 -4.73 9.63
C ARG A 131 5.92 -4.73 11.14
N VAL A 132 5.53 -3.63 11.79
CA VAL A 132 5.62 -3.44 13.24
C VAL A 132 4.24 -3.12 13.80
N SER A 133 4.12 -3.02 15.13
CA SER A 133 2.84 -2.78 15.81
C SER A 133 1.73 -3.76 15.38
N GLY A 134 2.07 -5.05 15.29
CA GLY A 134 1.14 -6.09 14.86
C GLY A 134 0.71 -6.00 13.38
N GLY A 135 1.40 -5.20 12.56
CA GLY A 135 1.08 -4.97 11.14
C GLY A 135 0.48 -3.60 10.86
N ALA A 136 0.07 -2.86 11.89
CA ALA A 136 -0.55 -1.54 11.74
C ALA A 136 0.43 -0.41 11.38
N ASP A 137 1.73 -0.71 11.30
CA ASP A 137 2.79 0.26 11.03
C ASP A 137 3.99 -0.39 10.33
N LEU A 138 4.88 0.45 9.80
CA LEU A 138 6.07 0.06 9.06
C LEU A 138 7.31 0.75 9.62
N GLU A 139 8.45 0.06 9.53
CA GLU A 139 9.77 0.60 9.85
C GLU A 139 10.73 0.32 8.69
N ILE A 140 11.50 1.32 8.25
CA ILE A 140 12.55 1.10 7.24
C ILE A 140 13.69 0.33 7.89
N VAL A 141 14.01 -0.84 7.34
CA VAL A 141 15.12 -1.69 7.83
C VAL A 141 16.29 -1.78 6.85
N ALA A 142 16.07 -1.48 5.58
CA ALA A 142 17.13 -1.32 4.58
C ALA A 142 16.70 -0.41 3.43
N GLN A 143 17.69 0.20 2.79
CA GLN A 143 17.51 1.00 1.58
C GLN A 143 18.65 0.73 0.60
N ASN A 144 18.34 0.57 -0.68
CA ASN A 144 19.31 0.53 -1.77
C ASN A 144 18.91 1.56 -2.84
N THR A 145 19.78 2.53 -3.09
CA THR A 145 19.59 3.60 -4.09
C THR A 145 20.52 3.45 -5.31
N GLU A 146 21.28 2.35 -5.41
CA GLU A 146 22.22 2.11 -6.51
C GLU A 146 21.50 1.96 -7.86
N ILE A 147 20.27 1.42 -7.82
CA ILE A 147 19.41 1.29 -8.99
C ILE A 147 18.13 2.07 -8.72
N ALA A 148 17.94 3.14 -9.49
CA ALA A 148 16.85 4.10 -9.29
C ALA A 148 15.46 3.58 -9.72
N GLN A 149 15.41 2.50 -10.52
CA GLN A 149 14.16 1.98 -11.07
C GLN A 149 14.09 0.48 -10.88
N ARG A 150 13.35 0.03 -9.86
CA ARG A 150 12.95 -1.37 -9.67
C ARG A 150 11.43 -1.42 -9.49
N SER A 151 10.78 -2.43 -10.07
CA SER A 151 9.31 -2.53 -10.03
C SER A 151 8.80 -3.95 -9.84
N SER A 152 9.70 -4.94 -9.71
CA SER A 152 9.31 -6.34 -9.52
C SER A 152 10.26 -7.00 -8.54
N PHE A 153 9.68 -7.83 -7.67
CA PHE A 153 10.38 -8.50 -6.59
C PHE A 153 9.88 -9.93 -6.49
N VAL A 154 10.79 -10.84 -6.15
CA VAL A 154 10.49 -12.23 -5.87
C VAL A 154 11.23 -12.62 -4.60
N TRP A 155 10.53 -13.33 -3.71
CA TRP A 155 11.14 -13.97 -2.55
C TRP A 155 11.47 -15.41 -2.92
N LEU A 156 12.72 -15.82 -2.68
CA LEU A 156 13.17 -17.18 -2.90
C LEU A 156 13.07 -17.97 -1.59
N PRO A 157 12.74 -19.27 -1.64
CA PRO A 157 12.65 -20.13 -0.46
C PRO A 157 14.00 -20.40 0.20
#